data_AF-A0A8T7KK14-F1
#
_entry.id   AF-A0A8T7KK14-F1
#
_cell.length_a   1.000
_cell.length_b   1.000
_cell.length_c   1.000
_cell.angle_alpha   90.00
_cell.angle_beta   90.00
_cell.angle_gamma   90.00
#
_symmetry.space_group_name_H-M   'P 1'
#
loop_
_entity.id
_entity.type
_entity.pdbx_description
1 polymer ?
#
loop_
_entity_poly.entity_id
_entity_poly.type
_entity_poly.pdbx_seq_one_letter_code
_entity_poly.pdbx_strand_id
1 'polypeptide(L)'
;GRGGGDLLDQRLVMGRLLRHFGEGATLGPRRLPFPSHVLDHLSEWQTIIELTQPHYLAIIDEAVAIGDRPRELRALRSLVRQNYGLPLYEAVEALKVRLSDADTATLSMHVGEIDFDEHVPRWDFERLIGPDVRAVERCVDRALAAAGLAPADIDVVLRTGGSSRVPRFVRMLAEKFGAARLQEMDVFTGVASGLALAAWEGAR
;
A
#
# COMPACT_ATOMS: atom_id res chain seq x y z
N GLY A 1 10.74 10.84 -5.49
CA GLY A 1 9.71 9.94 -6.04
C GLY A 1 9.18 9.06 -4.92
N ARG A 2 7.90 9.17 -4.58
CA ARG A 2 7.21 8.36 -3.56
C ARG A 2 6.05 7.49 -4.11
N GLY A 3 5.84 7.46 -5.43
CA GLY A 3 4.58 6.91 -5.99
C GLY A 3 4.37 5.39 -5.94
N GLY A 4 5.40 4.57 -5.68
CA GLY A 4 5.28 3.10 -5.72
C GLY A 4 5.04 2.42 -4.36
N GLY A 5 5.31 3.11 -3.25
CA GLY A 5 5.06 2.61 -1.89
C GLY A 5 3.59 2.75 -1.52
N ASP A 6 3.07 3.96 -1.74
CA ASP A 6 1.75 4.43 -1.34
C ASP A 6 0.61 3.55 -1.89
N LEU A 7 0.70 3.11 -3.15
CA LEU A 7 -0.33 2.25 -3.76
C LEU A 7 -0.43 0.87 -3.10
N LEU A 8 0.71 0.26 -2.74
CA LEU A 8 0.70 -1.07 -2.11
C LEU A 8 0.17 -0.98 -0.67
N ASP A 9 0.46 0.12 0.01
CA ASP A 9 -0.05 0.40 1.35
C ASP A 9 -1.58 0.60 1.30
N GLN A 10 -2.07 1.36 0.32
CA GLN A 10 -3.50 1.48 0.04
C GLN A 10 -4.17 0.10 -0.16
N ARG A 11 -3.55 -0.83 -0.91
CA ARG A 11 -4.12 -2.19 -1.09
C ARG A 11 -4.27 -2.94 0.24
N LEU A 12 -3.32 -2.79 1.16
CA LEU A 12 -3.39 -3.38 2.50
C LEU A 12 -4.51 -2.74 3.33
N VAL A 13 -4.59 -1.40 3.35
CA VAL A 13 -5.63 -0.67 4.11
C VAL A 13 -7.02 -1.08 3.62
N MET A 14 -7.26 -0.94 2.32
CA MET A 14 -8.57 -1.22 1.71
C MET A 14 -8.93 -2.70 1.73
N GLY A 15 -7.93 -3.59 1.68
CA GLY A 15 -8.15 -5.03 1.62
C GLY A 15 -8.26 -5.73 2.98
N ARG A 16 -7.76 -5.12 4.06
CA ARG A 16 -7.64 -5.78 5.37
C ARG A 16 -8.04 -4.93 6.56
N LEU A 17 -7.90 -3.61 6.51
CA LEU A 17 -8.00 -2.78 7.70
C LEU A 17 -9.36 -2.11 7.89
N LEU A 18 -10.17 -1.94 6.85
CA LEU A 18 -11.48 -1.29 6.95
C LEU A 18 -12.43 -1.96 7.95
N ARG A 19 -12.31 -3.28 8.14
CA ARG A 19 -13.05 -4.03 9.16
C ARG A 19 -12.85 -3.54 10.59
N HIS A 20 -11.70 -2.93 10.90
CA HIS A 20 -11.41 -2.33 12.19
C HIS A 20 -12.01 -0.93 12.34
N PHE A 21 -12.56 -0.38 11.25
CA PHE A 21 -13.06 0.99 11.15
C PHE A 21 -14.52 1.06 10.68
N GLY A 22 -15.28 -0.04 10.78
CA GLY A 22 -16.72 -0.05 10.54
C GLY A 22 -17.16 -0.60 9.19
N GLU A 23 -16.27 -1.28 8.45
CA GLU A 23 -16.68 -2.02 7.25
C GLU A 23 -17.81 -3.02 7.57
N GLY A 24 -18.87 -2.95 6.75
CA GLY A 24 -20.06 -3.78 6.91
C GLY A 24 -20.98 -3.37 8.06
N ALA A 25 -20.70 -2.29 8.80
CA ALA A 25 -21.57 -1.74 9.83
C ALA A 25 -22.95 -1.38 9.28
N THR A 26 -23.99 -1.58 10.09
CA THR A 26 -25.36 -1.14 9.80
C THR A 26 -25.87 -0.19 10.87
N LEU A 27 -26.71 0.76 10.48
CA LEU A 27 -27.16 1.90 11.27
C LEU A 27 -28.65 1.81 11.58
N GLY A 28 -28.99 1.96 12.85
CA GLY A 28 -30.36 2.07 13.34
C GLY A 28 -31.20 0.81 13.15
N PRO A 29 -32.49 0.86 13.53
CA PRO A 29 -33.38 -0.31 13.51
C PRO A 29 -33.67 -0.82 12.09
N ARG A 30 -33.54 0.04 11.07
CA ARG A 30 -33.72 -0.33 9.66
C ARG A 30 -32.46 -0.97 9.04
N ARG A 31 -31.36 -1.10 9.80
CA ARG A 31 -30.09 -1.67 9.37
C ARG A 31 -29.58 -1.07 8.05
N LEU A 32 -29.60 0.25 7.96
CA LEU A 32 -29.07 0.94 6.79
C LEU A 32 -27.55 0.74 6.72
N PRO A 33 -26.95 0.49 5.54
CA PRO A 33 -25.50 0.31 5.45
C PRO A 33 -24.79 1.60 5.87
N PHE A 34 -23.70 1.47 6.63
CA PHE A 34 -22.79 2.58 6.88
C PHE A 34 -22.25 3.12 5.54
N PRO A 35 -22.19 4.45 5.32
CA PRO A 35 -21.86 4.97 4.00
C PRO A 35 -20.42 4.60 3.59
N SER A 36 -20.29 3.82 2.52
CA SER A 36 -18.99 3.32 2.04
C SER A 36 -18.02 4.43 1.68
N HIS A 37 -18.52 5.56 1.17
CA HIS A 37 -17.70 6.72 0.80
C HIS A 37 -16.92 7.31 1.99
N VAL A 38 -17.38 7.10 3.24
CA VAL A 38 -16.60 7.49 4.43
C VAL A 38 -15.37 6.60 4.58
N LEU A 39 -15.52 5.30 4.31
CA LEU A 39 -14.41 4.34 4.35
C LEU A 39 -13.47 4.47 3.14
N ASP A 40 -13.99 4.92 2.00
CA ASP A 40 -13.17 5.16 0.80
C ASP A 40 -12.08 6.24 1.05
N HIS A 41 -12.33 7.19 1.97
CA HIS A 41 -11.33 8.17 2.40
C HIS A 41 -10.15 7.58 3.17
N LEU A 42 -10.24 6.33 3.66
CA LEU A 42 -9.10 5.65 4.29
C LEU A 42 -8.11 5.12 3.26
N SER A 43 -8.36 5.33 1.96
CA SER A 43 -7.48 4.87 0.88
C SER A 43 -6.14 5.58 0.80
N GLU A 44 -6.02 6.80 1.32
CA GLU A 44 -4.77 7.55 1.45
C GLU A 44 -4.76 8.35 2.77
N TRP A 45 -3.58 8.54 3.38
CA TRP A 45 -3.53 9.32 4.63
C TRP A 45 -3.94 10.79 4.42
N GLN A 46 -3.73 11.34 3.22
CA GLN A 46 -4.19 12.69 2.88
C GLN A 46 -5.72 12.80 2.85
N THR A 47 -6.41 11.80 2.30
CA THR A 47 -7.88 11.81 2.21
C THR A 47 -8.52 11.58 3.58
N ILE A 48 -7.84 10.88 4.51
CA ILE A 48 -8.30 10.77 5.91
C ILE A 48 -8.44 12.15 6.56
N ILE A 49 -7.60 13.12 6.20
CA ILE A 49 -7.69 14.49 6.75
C ILE A 49 -9.02 15.14 6.38
N GLU A 50 -9.60 14.81 5.22
CA GLU A 50 -10.90 15.33 4.80
C GLU A 50 -12.02 14.91 5.75
N LEU A 51 -11.90 13.74 6.40
CA LEU A 51 -12.89 13.26 7.37
C LEU A 51 -12.97 14.13 8.64
N THR A 52 -12.00 15.01 8.88
CA THR A 52 -12.06 15.98 9.98
C THR A 52 -13.09 17.09 9.74
N GLN A 53 -13.64 17.20 8.53
CA GLN A 53 -14.67 18.19 8.22
C GLN A 53 -15.96 17.91 9.01
N PRO A 54 -16.70 18.96 9.45
CA PRO A 54 -17.86 18.80 10.34
C PRO A 54 -18.95 17.86 9.83
N HIS A 55 -19.17 17.82 8.51
CA HIS A 55 -20.19 16.97 7.92
C HIS A 55 -19.84 15.47 8.01
N TYR A 56 -18.56 15.10 7.83
CA TYR A 56 -18.11 13.72 8.03
C TYR A 56 -18.09 13.34 9.50
N LEU A 57 -17.64 14.24 10.38
CA LEU A 57 -17.68 13.99 11.82
C LEU A 57 -19.11 13.75 12.32
N ALA A 58 -20.09 14.50 11.83
CA ALA A 58 -21.50 14.27 12.16
C ALA A 58 -21.99 12.87 11.75
N ILE A 59 -21.63 12.40 10.54
CA ILE A 59 -21.94 11.04 10.07
C ILE A 59 -21.29 9.99 10.96
N ILE A 60 -20.02 10.17 11.31
CA ILE A 60 -19.26 9.23 12.15
C ILE A 60 -19.83 9.20 13.58
N ASP A 61 -20.16 10.36 14.16
CA ASP A 61 -20.73 10.44 15.50
C ASP A 61 -22.13 9.84 15.58
N GLU A 62 -22.97 10.09 14.57
CA GLU A 62 -24.26 9.42 14.43
C GLU A 62 -24.07 7.90 14.34
N ALA A 63 -23.15 7.45 13.48
CA ALA A 63 -22.86 6.03 13.32
C ALA A 63 -22.42 5.37 14.64
N VAL A 64 -21.57 6.03 15.43
CA VAL A 64 -21.19 5.55 16.76
C VAL A 64 -22.40 5.41 17.70
N ALA A 65 -23.38 6.31 17.60
CA ALA A 65 -24.55 6.30 18.47
C ALA A 65 -25.57 5.19 18.11
N ILE A 66 -25.74 4.86 16.83
CA ILE A 66 -26.81 3.98 16.35
C ILE A 66 -26.34 2.71 15.62
N GLY A 67 -25.03 2.52 15.46
CA GLY A 67 -24.44 1.44 14.67
C GLY A 67 -24.34 0.10 15.39
N ASP A 68 -24.40 -0.99 14.62
CA ASP A 68 -24.28 -2.37 15.11
C ASP A 68 -22.85 -2.81 15.47
N ARG A 69 -21.85 -1.98 15.14
CA ARG A 69 -20.41 -2.19 15.39
C ARG A 69 -19.79 -1.01 16.16
N PRO A 70 -20.19 -0.81 17.43
CA PRO A 70 -19.81 0.38 18.17
C PRO A 70 -18.30 0.45 18.49
N ARG A 71 -17.56 -0.66 18.51
CA ARG A 71 -16.11 -0.65 18.74
C ARG A 71 -15.38 -0.09 17.53
N GLU A 72 -15.68 -0.63 16.36
CA GLU A 72 -15.03 -0.30 15.09
C GLU A 72 -15.38 1.13 14.65
N LEU A 73 -16.62 1.57 14.87
CA LEU A 73 -17.05 2.95 14.59
C LEU A 73 -16.39 3.96 15.54
N ARG A 74 -16.16 3.58 16.81
CA ARG A 74 -15.38 4.40 17.75
C ARG A 74 -13.90 4.45 17.38
N ALA A 75 -13.34 3.35 16.90
CA ALA A 75 -11.99 3.32 16.34
C ALA A 75 -11.87 4.25 15.13
N LEU A 76 -12.84 4.27 14.20
CA LEU A 76 -12.88 5.23 13.08
C LEU A 76 -12.94 6.67 13.58
N ARG A 77 -13.82 6.97 14.55
CA ARG A 77 -13.90 8.30 15.15
C ARG A 77 -12.56 8.71 15.78
N SER A 78 -11.90 7.80 16.50
CA SER A 78 -10.59 8.04 17.10
C SER A 78 -9.51 8.26 16.04
N LEU A 79 -9.52 7.47 14.96
CA LEU A 79 -8.61 7.62 13.81
C LEU A 79 -8.68 9.03 13.24
N VAL A 80 -9.90 9.53 13.00
CA VAL A 80 -10.14 10.84 12.40
C VAL A 80 -9.87 11.98 13.38
N ARG A 81 -10.49 11.97 14.56
CA ARG A 81 -10.41 13.09 15.52
C ARG A 81 -9.02 13.29 16.10
N GLN A 82 -8.26 12.21 16.30
CA GLN A 82 -6.90 12.26 16.85
C GLN A 82 -5.83 12.30 15.75
N ASN A 83 -6.23 12.41 14.48
CA ASN A 83 -5.34 12.47 13.33
C ASN A 83 -4.33 11.30 13.24
N TYR A 84 -4.81 10.08 13.53
CA TYR A 84 -3.99 8.87 13.45
C TYR A 84 -3.86 8.30 12.01
N GLY A 85 -4.23 9.07 10.98
CA GLY A 85 -4.11 8.68 9.58
C GLY A 85 -2.65 8.40 9.16
N LEU A 86 -1.72 9.31 9.47
CA LEU A 86 -0.29 9.07 9.19
C LEU A 86 0.27 7.88 10.00
N PRO A 87 0.05 7.79 11.34
CA PRO A 87 0.45 6.61 12.12
C PRO A 87 -0.08 5.27 11.58
N LEU A 88 -1.32 5.24 11.07
CA LEU A 88 -1.88 4.06 10.41
C LEU A 88 -1.04 3.67 9.18
N TYR A 89 -0.72 4.64 8.31
CA TYR A 89 0.07 4.38 7.11
C TYR A 89 1.52 3.99 7.41
N GLU A 90 2.14 4.57 8.43
CA GLU A 90 3.47 4.15 8.90
C GLU A 90 3.46 2.69 9.40
N ALA A 91 2.41 2.30 10.13
CA ALA A 91 2.23 0.92 10.58
C ALA A 91 2.02 -0.07 9.41
N VAL A 92 1.30 0.37 8.37
CA VAL A 92 1.09 -0.39 7.12
C VAL A 92 2.39 -0.54 6.33
N GLU A 93 3.16 0.54 6.18
CA GLU A 93 4.46 0.49 5.51
C GLU A 93 5.40 -0.49 6.24
N ALA A 94 5.45 -0.41 7.57
CA ALA A 94 6.24 -1.34 8.37
C ALA A 94 5.77 -2.80 8.23
N LEU A 95 4.45 -3.03 8.15
CA LEU A 95 3.89 -4.35 7.86
C LEU A 95 4.35 -4.87 6.49
N LYS A 96 4.24 -4.05 5.44
CA LYS A 96 4.68 -4.38 4.07
C LYS A 96 6.17 -4.74 4.01
N VAL A 97 7.01 -3.97 4.70
CA VAL A 97 8.45 -4.26 4.82
C VAL A 97 8.66 -5.63 5.48
N ARG A 98 8.02 -5.90 6.62
CA ARG A 98 8.12 -7.22 7.29
C ARG A 98 7.66 -8.38 6.39
N LEU A 99 6.59 -8.18 5.62
CA LEU A 99 6.08 -9.18 4.68
C LEU A 99 7.03 -9.43 3.50
N SER A 100 8.00 -8.55 3.25
CA SER A 100 9.04 -8.78 2.24
C SER A 100 10.04 -9.84 2.71
N ASP A 101 10.23 -10.01 4.02
CA ASP A 101 11.19 -10.94 4.61
C ASP A 101 10.53 -12.17 5.24
N ALA A 102 9.33 -12.03 5.81
CA ALA A 102 8.58 -13.12 6.45
C ALA A 102 7.31 -13.53 5.68
N ASP A 103 6.90 -14.80 5.83
CA ASP A 103 5.65 -15.31 5.24
C ASP A 103 4.38 -14.82 5.95
N THR A 104 4.53 -14.27 7.17
CA THR A 104 3.44 -13.68 7.95
C THR A 104 3.97 -12.52 8.78
N ALA A 105 3.14 -11.50 9.00
CA ALA A 105 3.44 -10.41 9.92
C ALA A 105 2.15 -9.87 10.56
N THR A 106 2.29 -9.24 11.73
CA THR A 106 1.18 -8.60 12.44
C THR A 106 1.29 -7.08 12.33
N LEU A 107 0.17 -6.39 12.14
CA LEU A 107 0.03 -4.95 12.35
C LEU A 107 -0.80 -4.74 13.62
N SER A 108 -0.22 -4.09 14.61
CA SER A 108 -0.87 -3.83 15.89
C SER A 108 -1.05 -2.32 16.08
N MET A 109 -2.24 -1.89 16.48
CA MET A 109 -2.50 -0.50 16.85
C MET A 109 -3.31 -0.47 18.14
N HIS A 110 -2.73 0.14 19.17
CA HIS A 110 -3.34 0.30 20.51
C HIS A 110 -3.22 1.77 20.93
N VAL A 111 -4.03 2.64 20.30
CA VAL A 111 -4.00 4.10 20.50
C VAL A 111 -5.43 4.67 20.54
N GLY A 112 -5.74 5.46 21.57
CA GLY A 112 -7.11 5.99 21.75
C GLY A 112 -8.15 4.88 21.83
N GLU A 113 -9.17 4.91 20.97
CA GLU A 113 -10.17 3.84 20.85
C GLU A 113 -9.83 2.81 19.75
N ILE A 114 -8.66 2.93 19.11
CA ILE A 114 -8.13 1.95 18.15
C ILE A 114 -7.39 0.88 18.94
N ASP A 115 -7.87 -0.35 18.86
CA ASP A 115 -7.31 -1.51 19.55
C ASP A 115 -7.49 -2.75 18.69
N PHE A 116 -6.46 -3.17 17.95
CA PHE A 116 -6.49 -4.40 17.14
C PHE A 116 -5.10 -4.95 16.86
N ASP A 117 -5.08 -6.27 16.59
CA ASP A 117 -3.95 -7.01 16.03
C ASP A 117 -4.39 -7.67 14.71
N GLU A 118 -3.81 -7.22 13.60
CA GLU A 118 -4.11 -7.73 12.26
C GLU A 118 -3.00 -8.66 11.79
N HIS A 119 -3.26 -9.97 11.81
CA HIS A 119 -2.35 -10.97 11.25
C HIS A 119 -2.52 -11.08 9.73
N VAL A 120 -1.50 -10.70 8.97
CA VAL A 120 -1.50 -10.75 7.51
C VAL A 120 -0.47 -11.78 7.03
N PRO A 121 -0.90 -12.82 6.29
CA PRO A 121 0.02 -13.69 5.58
C PRO A 121 0.48 -13.03 4.26
N ARG A 122 1.73 -13.25 3.88
CA ARG A 122 2.35 -12.72 2.64
C ARG A 122 1.52 -13.06 1.41
N TRP A 123 1.04 -14.30 1.30
CA TRP A 123 0.24 -14.73 0.14
C TRP A 123 -1.01 -13.85 -0.07
N ASP A 124 -1.60 -13.34 1.02
CA ASP A 124 -2.80 -12.52 0.93
C ASP A 124 -2.47 -11.08 0.53
N PHE A 125 -1.37 -10.52 1.06
CA PHE A 125 -0.83 -9.26 0.55
C PHE A 125 -0.51 -9.36 -0.95
N GLU A 126 0.14 -10.43 -1.38
CA GLU A 126 0.47 -10.66 -2.79
C GLU A 126 -0.77 -10.81 -3.67
N ARG A 127 -1.84 -11.39 -3.14
CA ARG A 127 -3.15 -11.44 -3.81
C ARG A 127 -3.73 -10.03 -3.98
N LEU A 128 -3.67 -9.19 -2.95
CA LEU A 128 -4.19 -7.81 -2.98
C LEU A 128 -3.48 -6.93 -4.02
N ILE A 129 -2.16 -7.08 -4.18
CA ILE A 129 -1.35 -6.31 -5.15
C ILE A 129 -1.29 -6.96 -6.55
N GLY A 130 -1.96 -8.09 -6.75
CA GLY A 130 -1.94 -8.83 -8.02
C GLY A 130 -2.28 -7.98 -9.26
N PRO A 131 -3.29 -7.09 -9.22
CA PRO A 131 -3.56 -6.17 -10.33
C PRO A 131 -2.39 -5.23 -10.64
N ASP A 132 -1.71 -4.73 -9.61
CA ASP A 132 -0.59 -3.79 -9.74
C ASP A 132 0.64 -4.50 -10.32
N VAL A 133 0.91 -5.74 -9.87
CA VAL A 133 1.96 -6.61 -10.45
C VAL A 133 1.72 -6.85 -11.94
N ARG A 134 0.49 -7.17 -12.34
CA ARG A 134 0.14 -7.33 -13.77
C ARG A 134 0.27 -6.03 -14.56
N ALA A 135 -0.02 -4.88 -13.93
CA ALA A 135 0.12 -3.59 -14.59
C ALA A 135 1.60 -3.27 -14.86
N VAL A 136 2.48 -3.54 -13.90
CA VAL A 136 3.93 -3.43 -14.06
C VAL A 136 4.44 -4.39 -15.13
N GLU A 137 4.01 -5.65 -15.11
CA GLU A 137 4.39 -6.64 -16.13
C GLU A 137 4.03 -6.17 -17.54
N ARG A 138 2.78 -5.71 -17.76
CA ARG A 138 2.37 -5.15 -19.06
C ARG A 138 3.18 -3.91 -19.44
N CYS A 139 3.65 -3.12 -18.47
CA CYS A 139 4.50 -1.97 -18.75
C CYS A 139 5.86 -2.41 -19.28
N VAL A 140 6.46 -3.43 -18.66
CA VAL A 140 7.71 -4.06 -19.11
C VAL A 140 7.56 -4.63 -20.52
N ASP A 141 6.48 -5.36 -20.79
CA ASP A 141 6.24 -5.94 -22.12
C ASP A 141 6.12 -4.87 -23.21
N ARG A 142 5.43 -3.76 -22.91
CA ARG A 142 5.35 -2.62 -23.84
C ARG A 142 6.70 -1.97 -24.09
N ALA A 143 7.54 -1.85 -23.07
CA ALA A 143 8.87 -1.27 -23.21
C ALA A 143 9.78 -2.14 -24.10
N LEU A 144 9.75 -3.46 -23.91
CA LEU A 144 10.47 -4.41 -24.76
C LEU A 144 9.98 -4.36 -26.21
N ALA A 145 8.67 -4.36 -26.43
CA ALA A 145 8.09 -4.28 -27.76
C ALA A 145 8.46 -2.97 -28.47
N ALA A 146 8.45 -1.85 -27.76
CA ALA A 146 8.86 -0.55 -28.32
C ALA A 146 10.35 -0.52 -28.70
N ALA A 147 11.20 -1.27 -27.97
CA ALA A 147 12.62 -1.41 -28.27
C ALA A 147 12.93 -2.49 -29.33
N GLY A 148 11.93 -3.31 -29.71
CA GLY A 148 12.14 -4.45 -30.60
C GLY A 148 12.98 -5.57 -29.97
N LEU A 149 13.01 -5.66 -28.64
CA LEU A 149 13.82 -6.63 -27.90
C LEU A 149 12.96 -7.76 -27.32
N ALA A 150 13.51 -8.96 -27.29
CA ALA A 150 12.98 -10.08 -26.51
C ALA A 150 13.53 -10.04 -25.07
N PRO A 151 12.86 -10.66 -24.08
CA PRO A 151 13.41 -10.79 -22.73
C PRO A 151 14.79 -11.46 -22.67
N ALA A 152 15.10 -12.33 -23.63
CA ALA A 152 16.39 -13.01 -23.73
C ALA A 152 17.55 -12.06 -24.09
N ASP A 153 17.25 -10.93 -24.75
CA ASP A 153 18.21 -9.91 -25.19
C ASP A 153 18.60 -8.95 -24.06
N ILE A 154 17.95 -9.06 -22.88
CA ILE A 154 18.26 -8.23 -21.73
C ILE A 154 19.35 -8.91 -20.90
N ASP A 155 20.48 -8.22 -20.73
CA ASP A 155 21.61 -8.72 -19.93
C ASP A 155 21.39 -8.55 -18.43
N VAL A 156 20.84 -7.40 -18.01
CA VAL A 156 20.70 -7.02 -16.60
C VAL A 156 19.37 -6.32 -16.36
N VAL A 157 18.69 -6.69 -15.27
CA VAL A 157 17.47 -6.05 -14.77
C VAL A 157 17.77 -5.41 -13.42
N LEU A 158 17.86 -4.08 -13.42
CA LEU A 158 18.11 -3.30 -12.21
C LEU A 158 16.80 -3.00 -11.49
N ARG A 159 16.71 -3.40 -10.22
CA ARG A 159 15.58 -3.13 -9.33
C ARG A 159 15.93 -1.97 -8.41
N THR A 160 15.08 -0.94 -8.41
CA THR A 160 15.28 0.28 -7.61
C THR A 160 14.05 0.58 -6.74
N GLY A 161 14.30 1.10 -5.54
CA GLY A 161 13.25 1.50 -4.59
C GLY A 161 12.67 0.35 -3.74
N GLY A 162 12.15 0.69 -2.56
CA GLY A 162 11.71 -0.28 -1.54
C GLY A 162 10.65 -1.27 -2.02
N SER A 163 9.64 -0.81 -2.78
CA SER A 163 8.58 -1.69 -3.30
C SER A 163 9.08 -2.75 -4.29
N SER A 164 10.23 -2.55 -4.95
CA SER A 164 10.82 -3.54 -5.86
C SER A 164 11.40 -4.76 -5.13
N ARG A 165 11.56 -4.67 -3.80
CA ARG A 165 12.00 -5.77 -2.93
C ARG A 165 10.88 -6.74 -2.58
N VAL A 166 9.62 -6.36 -2.79
CA VAL A 166 8.48 -7.22 -2.49
C VAL A 166 8.59 -8.53 -3.32
N PRO A 167 8.58 -9.72 -2.68
CA PRO A 167 8.89 -11.00 -3.33
C PRO A 167 8.06 -11.31 -4.58
N ARG A 168 6.81 -10.84 -4.65
CA ARG A 168 5.97 -11.00 -5.84
C ARG A 168 6.52 -10.31 -7.08
N PHE A 169 7.06 -9.09 -6.96
CA PHE A 169 7.68 -8.39 -8.10
C PHE A 169 9.00 -9.05 -8.50
N VAL A 170 9.79 -9.50 -7.52
CA VAL A 170 11.05 -10.21 -7.77
C VAL A 170 10.80 -11.49 -8.57
N ARG A 171 9.81 -12.30 -8.18
CA ARG A 171 9.43 -13.52 -8.90
C ARG A 171 8.92 -13.23 -10.31
N MET A 172 8.04 -12.25 -10.48
CA MET A 172 7.55 -11.85 -11.82
C MET A 172 8.70 -11.46 -12.76
N LEU A 173 9.68 -10.68 -12.29
CA LEU A 173 10.85 -10.32 -13.08
C LEU A 173 11.78 -11.52 -13.32
N ALA A 174 11.98 -12.38 -12.32
CA ALA A 174 12.83 -13.57 -12.45
C ALA A 174 12.23 -14.60 -13.42
N GLU A 175 10.91 -14.78 -13.43
CA GLU A 175 10.19 -15.62 -14.39
C GLU A 175 10.35 -15.10 -15.82
N LYS A 176 10.37 -13.78 -16.01
CA LYS A 176 10.48 -13.15 -17.34
C LYS A 176 11.91 -13.09 -17.88
N PHE A 177 12.87 -12.68 -17.05
CA PHE A 177 14.25 -12.38 -17.49
C PHE A 177 15.28 -13.41 -17.01
N GLY A 178 14.93 -14.29 -16.07
CA GLY A 178 15.84 -15.21 -15.41
C GLY A 178 16.46 -14.59 -14.14
N ALA A 179 16.42 -15.33 -13.03
CA ALA A 179 16.88 -14.85 -11.72
C ALA A 179 18.34 -14.35 -11.70
N ALA A 180 19.22 -14.95 -12.51
CA ALA A 180 20.63 -14.57 -12.59
C ALA A 180 20.87 -13.16 -13.17
N ARG A 181 19.88 -12.58 -13.86
CA ARG A 181 19.96 -11.25 -14.47
C ARG A 181 19.44 -10.14 -13.56
N LEU A 182 18.77 -10.50 -12.46
CA LEU A 182 18.20 -9.52 -11.54
C LEU A 182 19.28 -9.02 -10.59
N GLN A 183 19.45 -7.70 -10.55
CA GLN A 183 20.34 -7.03 -9.61
C GLN A 183 19.55 -6.02 -8.80
N GLU A 184 19.85 -5.95 -7.51
CA GLU A 184 19.34 -4.91 -6.65
C GLU A 184 20.32 -3.75 -6.64
N MET A 185 19.86 -2.55 -6.98
CA MET A 185 20.66 -1.36 -6.76
C MET A 185 20.39 -0.83 -5.35
N ASP A 186 21.43 -0.71 -4.54
CA ASP A 186 21.30 0.01 -3.28
C ASP A 186 21.01 1.49 -3.58
N VAL A 187 20.00 2.01 -2.90
CA VAL A 187 19.41 3.34 -3.15
C VAL A 187 20.41 4.47 -2.84
N PHE A 188 21.51 4.16 -2.15
CA PHE A 188 22.55 5.13 -1.79
C PHE A 188 23.67 5.33 -2.83
N THR A 189 23.87 4.43 -3.79
CA THR A 189 24.97 4.55 -4.77
C THR A 189 24.51 4.87 -6.20
N GLY A 190 23.23 4.65 -6.54
CA GLY A 190 22.76 4.79 -7.92
C GLY A 190 22.56 6.21 -8.45
N VAL A 191 22.11 7.16 -7.61
CA VAL A 191 21.80 8.53 -8.09
C VAL A 191 23.08 9.37 -8.30
N ALA A 192 24.11 9.15 -7.48
CA ALA A 192 25.39 9.85 -7.60
C ALA A 192 26.21 9.36 -8.81
N SER A 193 26.18 8.05 -9.10
CA SER A 193 26.99 7.48 -10.20
C SER A 193 26.39 7.71 -11.59
N GLY A 194 25.05 7.72 -11.74
CA GLY A 194 24.41 7.94 -13.04
C GLY A 194 24.59 9.37 -13.58
N LEU A 195 24.55 10.37 -12.71
CA LEU A 195 24.80 11.77 -13.09
C LEU A 195 26.29 12.04 -13.39
N ALA A 196 27.21 11.32 -12.73
CA ALA A 196 28.64 11.45 -12.98
C ALA A 196 29.06 10.90 -14.35
N LEU A 197 28.43 9.80 -14.81
CA LEU A 197 28.67 9.24 -16.15
C LEU A 197 28.12 10.14 -17.27
N ALA A 198 26.91 10.67 -17.10
CA ALA A 198 26.32 11.62 -18.05
C ALA A 198 27.11 12.95 -18.15
N ALA A 199 27.71 13.41 -17.04
CA ALA A 199 28.56 14.60 -17.02
C ALA A 199 29.94 14.37 -17.67
N TRP A 200 30.43 13.12 -17.71
CA TRP A 200 31.71 12.78 -18.34
C TRP A 200 31.61 12.58 -19.85
N GLU A 201 30.46 12.11 -20.35
CA GLU A 201 30.19 11.98 -21.79
C GLU A 201 29.83 13.31 -22.47
N GLY A 202 29.32 14.30 -21.72
CA GLY A 202 29.04 15.65 -22.24
C GLY A 202 30.27 16.58 -22.30
N ALA A 203 31.44 16.14 -21.84
CA ALA A 203 32.67 16.95 -21.75
C ALA A 203 33.76 16.54 -22.77
N ARG A 204 33.42 15.75 -23.80
CA ARG A 204 34.32 15.38 -24.90
C ARG A 204 33.82 15.92 -26.23
#